data_AF-A0A2D8KBS0-F1
#
_entry.id   AF-A0A2D8KBS0-F1
#
_cell.length_a   1.000
_cell.length_b   1.000
_cell.length_c   1.000
_cell.angle_alpha   90.00
_cell.angle_beta   90.00
_cell.angle_gamma   90.00
#
_symmetry.space_group_name_H-M   'P 1'
#
loop_
_entity.id
_entity.type
_entity.pdbx_description
1 polymer ?
#
loop_
_entity_poly.entity_id
_entity_poly.type
_entity_poly.pdbx_seq_one_letter_code
_entity_poly.pdbx_strand_id
1 'polypeptide(L)'
;MSIDWITVGAQIGNFLVLVWLLKRFLYRPILDGIDARESEIASRMGEAAQVEAAAEKQKAEYETRIEALQAGRAEALETARQEAEKERREMLAEARRKIDREQAERAAQRAEDARAYRAELQKSGAEALLSLTRKALTDLADETLESRIIARAVTRLPEVADRLHGEPKRAVALTRDPLPEDVRARLRDALSALAPGVVLSFETDPGRSPGLSLKLGSAQVDWTINDYLEDLEAMLDETMDGLAARGARDAE
;
A
#
# COMPACT_ATOMS: atom_id res chain seq x y z
N MET A 1 113.79 -81.63 52.42
CA MET A 1 112.94 -80.53 51.91
C MET A 1 111.66 -80.53 52.73
N SER A 2 111.68 -79.87 53.88
CA SER A 2 110.49 -79.69 54.72
C SER A 2 109.63 -78.62 54.09
N ILE A 3 108.46 -79.00 53.60
CA ILE A 3 107.42 -78.01 53.32
C ILE A 3 107.05 -77.43 54.67
N ASP A 4 107.43 -76.18 54.90
CA ASP A 4 106.98 -75.41 56.05
C ASP A 4 105.48 -75.15 55.86
N TRP A 5 104.64 -76.08 56.31
CA TRP A 5 103.18 -75.99 56.24
C TRP A 5 102.64 -74.70 56.89
N ILE A 6 103.40 -74.12 57.81
CA ILE A 6 103.15 -72.80 58.42
C ILE A 6 103.31 -71.66 57.39
N THR A 7 104.35 -71.68 56.54
CA THR A 7 104.52 -70.64 55.50
C THR A 7 103.51 -70.81 54.37
N VAL A 8 103.15 -72.05 54.01
CA VAL A 8 102.05 -72.32 53.06
C VAL A 8 100.71 -71.80 53.60
N GLY A 9 100.40 -72.06 54.88
CA GLY A 9 99.21 -71.52 55.53
C GLY A 9 99.19 -69.99 55.60
N ALA A 10 100.34 -69.36 55.90
CA ALA A 10 100.48 -67.90 55.91
C ALA A 10 100.34 -67.28 54.51
N GLN A 11 100.86 -67.93 53.45
CA GLN A 11 100.70 -67.47 52.07
C GLN A 11 99.25 -67.61 51.58
N ILE A 12 98.55 -68.70 51.93
CA ILE A 12 97.12 -68.85 51.64
C ILE A 12 96.32 -67.77 52.38
N GLY A 13 96.66 -67.47 53.64
CA GLY A 13 96.07 -66.37 54.40
C GLY A 13 96.30 -65.01 53.71
N ASN A 14 97.52 -64.72 53.27
CA ASN A 14 97.84 -63.48 52.56
C ASN A 14 97.10 -63.36 51.20
N PHE A 15 97.02 -64.45 50.45
CA PHE A 15 96.27 -64.50 49.19
C PHE A 15 94.76 -64.30 49.42
N LEU A 16 94.19 -64.91 50.46
CA LEU A 16 92.78 -64.70 50.83
C LEU A 16 92.50 -63.26 51.26
N VAL A 17 93.40 -62.65 52.04
CA VAL A 17 93.32 -61.22 52.41
C VAL A 17 93.36 -60.35 51.16
N LEU A 18 94.26 -60.64 50.21
CA LEU A 18 94.37 -59.91 48.95
C LEU A 18 93.12 -60.06 48.08
N VAL A 19 92.59 -61.27 47.93
CA VAL A 19 91.34 -61.54 47.18
C VAL A 19 90.15 -60.84 47.85
N TRP A 20 90.09 -60.84 49.18
CA TRP A 20 89.07 -60.12 49.92
C TRP A 20 89.17 -58.60 49.70
N LEU A 21 90.38 -58.04 49.73
CA LEU A 21 90.65 -56.63 49.43
C LEU A 21 90.28 -56.28 47.99
N LEU A 22 90.69 -57.08 47.01
CA LEU A 22 90.34 -56.90 45.59
C LEU A 22 88.84 -56.99 45.35
N LYS A 23 88.16 -57.95 45.97
CA LYS A 23 86.71 -58.11 45.89
C LYS A 23 85.98 -56.89 46.46
N ARG A 24 86.47 -56.34 47.58
CA ARG A 24 85.85 -55.22 48.30
C ARG A 24 86.17 -53.86 47.68
N PHE A 25 87.42 -53.61 47.31
CA PHE A 25 87.92 -52.30 46.86
C PHE A 25 87.92 -52.12 45.34
N LEU A 26 88.02 -53.18 44.53
CA LEU A 26 88.14 -53.04 43.08
C LEU A 26 86.95 -53.62 42.33
N TYR A 27 86.60 -54.90 42.57
CA TYR A 27 85.55 -55.57 41.80
C TYR A 27 84.15 -55.02 42.07
N ARG A 28 83.76 -54.89 43.35
CA ARG A 28 82.44 -54.33 43.71
C ARG A 28 82.21 -52.91 43.15
N PRO A 29 83.06 -51.91 43.44
CA PRO A 29 82.81 -50.55 42.95
C PRO A 29 82.87 -50.41 41.42
N ILE A 30 83.60 -51.29 40.70
CA ILE A 30 83.59 -51.30 39.23
C ILE A 30 82.28 -51.89 38.69
N LEU A 31 81.83 -53.04 39.22
CA LEU A 31 80.55 -53.66 38.84
C LEU A 31 79.37 -52.74 39.17
N ASP A 32 79.33 -52.18 40.37
CA ASP A 32 78.30 -51.22 40.79
C ASP A 32 78.26 -49.99 39.85
N GLY A 33 79.41 -49.54 39.34
CA GLY A 33 79.51 -48.45 38.38
C GLY A 33 79.05 -48.80 36.96
N ILE A 34 79.22 -50.05 36.52
CA ILE A 34 78.71 -50.56 35.24
C ILE A 34 77.19 -50.73 35.34
N ASP A 35 76.69 -51.36 36.40
CA ASP A 35 75.25 -51.58 36.65
C ASP A 35 74.51 -50.23 36.76
N ALA A 36 75.10 -49.24 37.45
CA ALA A 36 74.53 -47.90 37.54
C ALA A 36 74.43 -47.22 36.17
N ARG A 37 75.45 -47.34 35.32
CA ARG A 37 75.42 -46.79 33.95
C ARG A 37 74.41 -47.53 33.07
N GLU A 38 74.33 -48.85 33.17
CA GLU A 38 73.37 -49.65 32.42
C GLU A 38 71.94 -49.28 32.81
N SER A 39 71.65 -49.18 34.11
CA SER A 39 70.36 -48.72 34.63
C SER A 39 70.03 -47.29 34.20
N GLU A 40 71.00 -46.38 34.22
CA GLU A 40 70.80 -44.99 33.79
C GLU A 40 70.47 -44.91 32.29
N ILE A 41 71.20 -45.65 31.44
CA ILE A 41 70.95 -45.70 30.00
C ILE A 41 69.58 -46.32 29.73
N ALA A 42 69.25 -47.44 30.38
CA ALA A 42 67.94 -48.09 30.24
C ALA A 42 66.79 -47.15 30.66
N SER A 43 66.96 -46.42 31.77
CA SER A 43 65.98 -45.42 32.23
C SER A 43 65.80 -44.30 31.21
N ARG A 44 66.90 -43.71 30.73
CA ARG A 44 66.87 -42.64 29.71
C ARG A 44 66.23 -43.10 28.41
N MET A 45 66.51 -44.33 27.96
CA MET A 45 65.87 -44.91 26.77
C MET A 45 64.38 -45.15 26.99
N GLY A 46 63.98 -45.62 28.18
CA GLY A 46 62.58 -45.79 28.54
C GLY A 46 61.81 -44.48 28.60
N GLU A 47 62.40 -43.45 29.20
CA GLU A 47 61.84 -42.09 29.23
C GLU A 47 61.72 -41.50 27.82
N ALA A 48 62.76 -41.64 26.98
CA ALA A 48 62.71 -41.18 25.60
C ALA A 48 61.58 -41.86 24.80
N ALA A 49 61.41 -43.18 24.94
CA ALA A 49 60.33 -43.91 24.29
C ALA A 49 58.93 -43.49 24.79
N GLN A 50 58.78 -43.20 26.08
CA GLN A 50 57.52 -42.67 26.61
C GLN A 50 57.21 -41.27 26.09
N VAL A 51 58.22 -40.39 26.01
CA VAL A 51 58.07 -39.04 25.47
C VAL A 51 57.70 -39.10 23.99
N GLU A 52 58.34 -39.97 23.21
CA GLU A 52 58.04 -40.18 21.80
C GLU A 52 56.59 -40.69 21.61
N ALA A 53 56.18 -41.73 22.34
CA ALA A 53 54.82 -42.24 22.28
C ALA A 53 53.76 -41.21 22.71
N ALA A 54 54.06 -40.39 23.73
CA ALA A 54 53.19 -39.30 24.16
C ALA A 54 53.09 -38.20 23.09
N ALA A 55 54.21 -37.85 22.45
CA ALA A 55 54.24 -36.87 21.37
C ALA A 55 53.47 -37.35 20.13
N GLU A 56 53.63 -38.61 19.73
CA GLU A 56 52.87 -39.21 18.63
C GLU A 56 51.36 -39.22 18.93
N LYS A 57 50.98 -39.64 20.14
CA LYS A 57 49.57 -39.61 20.56
C LYS A 57 49.01 -38.19 20.53
N GLN A 58 49.74 -37.22 21.05
CA GLN A 58 49.30 -35.84 21.08
C GLN A 58 49.21 -35.23 19.67
N LYS A 59 50.11 -35.62 18.76
CA LYS A 59 50.05 -35.25 17.34
C LYS A 59 48.79 -35.81 16.68
N ALA A 60 48.48 -37.09 16.85
CA ALA A 60 47.29 -37.72 16.30
C ALA A 60 45.99 -37.08 16.83
N GLU A 61 45.94 -36.76 18.13
CA GLU A 61 44.80 -36.03 18.73
C GLU A 61 44.67 -34.61 18.14
N TYR A 62 45.79 -33.92 17.89
CA TYR A 62 45.78 -32.59 17.27
C TYR A 62 45.30 -32.63 15.84
N GLU A 63 45.77 -33.59 15.03
CA GLU A 63 45.34 -33.80 13.64
C GLU A 63 43.83 -34.07 13.58
N THR A 64 43.34 -34.97 14.44
CA THR A 64 41.90 -35.27 14.54
C THR A 64 41.07 -34.04 14.92
N ARG A 65 41.56 -33.21 15.87
CA ARG A 65 40.88 -31.95 16.26
C ARG A 65 40.87 -30.94 15.12
N ILE A 66 41.97 -30.84 14.36
CA ILE A 66 42.05 -29.95 13.20
C ILE A 66 41.04 -30.37 12.13
N GLU A 67 40.96 -31.66 11.82
CA GLU A 67 39.98 -32.19 10.85
C GLU A 67 38.53 -31.92 11.30
N ALA A 68 38.22 -32.18 12.58
CA ALA A 68 36.90 -31.90 13.14
C ALA A 68 36.56 -30.40 13.09
N LEU A 69 37.53 -29.51 13.39
CA LEU A 69 37.34 -28.06 13.27
C LEU A 69 37.14 -27.61 11.82
N GLN A 70 37.86 -28.19 10.87
CA GLN A 70 37.69 -27.88 9.45
C GLN A 70 36.32 -28.33 8.94
N ALA A 71 35.87 -29.53 9.31
CA ALA A 71 34.54 -30.03 8.98
C ALA A 71 33.43 -29.15 9.58
N GLY A 72 33.51 -28.85 10.89
CA GLY A 72 32.55 -27.98 11.57
C GLY A 72 32.52 -26.56 11.00
N ARG A 73 33.67 -26.02 10.56
CA ARG A 73 33.73 -24.72 9.88
C ARG A 73 33.03 -24.75 8.53
N ALA A 74 33.20 -25.81 7.75
CA ALA A 74 32.55 -25.95 6.45
C ALA A 74 31.02 -26.03 6.61
N GLU A 75 30.55 -26.83 7.57
CA GLU A 75 29.12 -26.95 7.89
C GLU A 75 28.52 -25.64 8.38
N ALA A 76 29.21 -24.93 9.29
CA ALA A 76 28.76 -23.63 9.79
C ALA A 76 28.67 -22.58 8.66
N LEU A 77 29.66 -22.55 7.76
CA LEU A 77 29.64 -21.65 6.60
C LEU A 77 28.50 -21.98 5.63
N GLU A 78 28.24 -23.26 5.41
CA GLU A 78 27.15 -23.69 4.53
C GLU A 78 25.78 -23.34 5.13
N THR A 79 25.61 -23.57 6.42
CA THR A 79 24.39 -23.19 7.15
C THR A 79 24.16 -21.68 7.08
N ALA A 80 25.21 -20.89 7.36
CA ALA A 80 25.13 -19.43 7.28
C ALA A 80 24.79 -18.94 5.85
N ARG A 81 25.30 -19.60 4.81
CA ARG A 81 24.92 -19.30 3.42
C ARG A 81 23.45 -19.60 3.14
N GLN A 82 22.97 -20.77 3.56
CA GLN A 82 21.58 -21.16 3.35
C GLN A 82 20.61 -20.23 4.08
N GLU A 83 20.92 -19.85 5.32
CA GLU A 83 20.14 -18.88 6.09
C GLU A 83 20.14 -17.50 5.41
N ALA A 84 21.31 -17.01 4.98
CA ALA A 84 21.41 -15.74 4.27
C ALA A 84 20.63 -15.75 2.94
N GLU A 85 20.66 -16.86 2.19
CA GLU A 85 19.86 -17.01 0.97
C GLU A 85 18.36 -17.07 1.24
N LYS A 86 17.95 -17.71 2.34
CA LYS A 86 16.55 -17.76 2.76
C LYS A 86 16.06 -16.36 3.14
N GLU A 87 16.80 -15.66 4.00
CA GLU A 87 16.47 -14.31 4.42
C GLU A 87 16.45 -13.34 3.23
N ARG A 88 17.42 -13.44 2.32
CA ARG A 88 17.42 -12.68 1.06
C ARG A 88 16.16 -12.95 0.23
N ARG A 89 15.74 -14.22 0.10
CA ARG A 89 14.52 -14.59 -0.64
C ARG A 89 13.26 -14.02 0.02
N GLU A 90 13.18 -14.09 1.35
CA GLU A 90 12.07 -13.54 2.12
C GLU A 90 11.98 -12.02 2.00
N MET A 91 13.10 -11.30 2.18
CA MET A 91 13.18 -9.85 1.99
C MET A 91 12.76 -9.43 0.57
N LEU A 92 13.23 -10.14 -0.46
CA LEU A 92 12.86 -9.84 -1.85
C LEU A 92 11.38 -10.12 -2.11
N ALA A 93 10.82 -11.18 -1.53
CA ALA A 93 9.40 -11.50 -1.66
C ALA A 93 8.53 -10.44 -0.96
N GLU A 94 8.93 -9.99 0.23
CA GLU A 94 8.24 -8.92 0.95
C GLU A 94 8.32 -7.60 0.19
N ALA A 95 9.50 -7.23 -0.32
CA ALA A 95 9.67 -6.02 -1.13
C ALA A 95 8.78 -6.04 -2.38
N ARG A 96 8.69 -7.18 -3.08
CA ARG A 96 7.78 -7.34 -4.23
C ARG A 96 6.32 -7.16 -3.81
N ARG A 97 5.88 -7.80 -2.72
CA ARG A 97 4.50 -7.63 -2.21
C ARG A 97 4.19 -6.18 -1.85
N LYS A 98 5.14 -5.44 -1.26
CA LYS A 98 4.97 -4.01 -0.97
C LYS A 98 4.84 -3.19 -2.25
N ILE A 99 5.69 -3.44 -3.24
CA ILE A 99 5.62 -2.76 -4.55
C ILE A 99 4.28 -3.04 -5.22
N ASP A 100 3.84 -4.31 -5.28
CA ASP A 100 2.58 -4.69 -5.92
C ASP A 100 1.38 -4.02 -5.22
N ARG A 101 1.41 -3.97 -3.88
CA ARG A 101 0.39 -3.29 -3.08
C ARG A 101 0.37 -1.77 -3.35
N GLU A 102 1.52 -1.12 -3.32
CA GLU A 102 1.61 0.32 -3.63
C GLU A 102 1.16 0.63 -5.06
N GLN A 103 1.46 -0.25 -6.02
CA GLN A 103 1.01 -0.09 -7.40
C GLN A 103 -0.51 -0.22 -7.52
N ALA A 104 -1.10 -1.20 -6.84
CA ALA A 104 -2.55 -1.38 -6.79
C ALA A 104 -3.25 -0.18 -6.13
N GLU A 105 -2.75 0.28 -4.98
CA GLU A 105 -3.27 1.46 -4.27
C GLU A 105 -3.16 2.72 -5.15
N ARG A 106 -2.02 2.94 -5.81
CA ARG A 106 -1.86 4.07 -6.76
C ARG A 106 -2.78 3.96 -7.97
N ALA A 107 -3.04 2.75 -8.48
CA ALA A 107 -3.94 2.54 -9.60
C ALA A 107 -5.40 2.84 -9.20
N ALA A 108 -5.81 2.39 -8.01
CA ALA A 108 -7.12 2.70 -7.44
C ALA A 108 -7.29 4.22 -7.23
N GLN A 109 -6.31 4.88 -6.60
CA GLN A 109 -6.36 6.33 -6.39
C GLN A 109 -6.47 7.10 -7.71
N ARG A 110 -5.67 6.74 -8.73
CA ARG A 110 -5.77 7.38 -10.05
C ARG A 110 -7.14 7.18 -10.70
N ALA A 111 -7.77 6.03 -10.49
CA ALA A 111 -9.10 5.75 -11.02
C ALA A 111 -10.17 6.61 -10.32
N GLU A 112 -10.06 6.76 -8.99
CA GLU A 112 -10.93 7.64 -8.21
C GLU A 112 -10.74 9.12 -8.60
N ASP A 113 -9.49 9.59 -8.67
CA ASP A 113 -9.16 10.96 -9.08
C ASP A 113 -9.69 11.26 -10.49
N ALA A 114 -9.56 10.30 -11.42
CA ALA A 114 -10.08 10.44 -12.77
C ALA A 114 -11.61 10.48 -12.81
N ARG A 115 -12.31 9.73 -11.94
CA ARG A 115 -13.77 9.79 -11.81
C ARG A 115 -14.21 11.14 -11.24
N ALA A 116 -13.59 11.60 -10.16
CA ALA A 116 -13.86 12.90 -9.56
C ALA A 116 -13.64 14.04 -10.57
N TYR A 117 -12.51 14.02 -11.28
CA TYR A 117 -12.20 15.03 -12.30
C TYR A 117 -13.22 15.03 -13.45
N ARG A 118 -13.68 13.86 -13.91
CA ARG A 118 -14.72 13.77 -14.95
C ARG A 118 -16.05 14.33 -14.49
N ALA A 119 -16.47 14.03 -13.25
CA ALA A 119 -17.70 14.57 -12.68
C ALA A 119 -17.63 16.10 -12.59
N GLU A 120 -16.51 16.64 -12.11
CA GLU A 120 -16.28 18.09 -12.03
C GLU A 120 -16.30 18.75 -13.40
N LEU A 121 -15.64 18.15 -14.41
CA LEU A 121 -15.62 18.68 -15.77
C LEU A 121 -17.01 18.68 -16.41
N GLN A 122 -17.79 17.62 -16.19
CA GLN A 122 -19.17 17.55 -16.70
C GLN A 122 -20.05 18.61 -16.04
N LYS A 123 -19.95 18.78 -14.72
CA LYS A 123 -20.69 19.82 -13.99
C LYS A 123 -20.34 21.22 -14.49
N SER A 124 -19.04 21.55 -14.54
CA SER A 124 -18.55 22.82 -15.08
C SER A 124 -19.00 23.05 -16.53
N GLY A 125 -19.03 21.99 -17.35
CA GLY A 125 -19.52 22.05 -18.73
C GLY A 125 -21.01 22.33 -18.83
N ALA A 126 -21.83 21.69 -17.98
CA ALA A 126 -23.28 21.92 -17.92
C ALA A 126 -23.59 23.36 -17.47
N GLU A 127 -22.91 23.86 -16.44
CA GLU A 127 -23.02 25.24 -15.98
C GLU A 127 -22.64 26.26 -17.07
N ALA A 128 -21.54 26.00 -17.80
CA ALA A 128 -21.12 26.86 -18.89
C ALA A 128 -22.12 26.86 -20.06
N LEU A 129 -22.67 25.70 -20.42
CA LEU A 129 -23.71 25.59 -21.44
C LEU A 129 -24.98 26.32 -21.02
N LEU A 130 -25.45 26.11 -19.78
CA LEU A 130 -26.64 26.77 -19.25
C LEU A 130 -26.46 28.30 -19.24
N SER A 131 -25.30 28.79 -18.79
CA SER A 131 -24.96 30.21 -18.82
C SER A 131 -24.96 30.76 -20.25
N LEU A 132 -24.39 30.04 -21.21
CA LEU A 132 -24.36 30.46 -22.61
C LEU A 132 -25.76 30.48 -23.22
N THR A 133 -26.57 29.44 -22.97
CA THR A 133 -27.96 29.35 -23.44
C THR A 133 -28.82 30.44 -22.82
N ARG A 134 -28.68 30.71 -21.52
CA ARG A 134 -29.36 31.83 -20.84
C ARG A 134 -29.03 33.15 -21.50
N LYS A 135 -27.75 33.40 -21.76
CA LYS A 135 -27.31 34.63 -22.42
C LYS A 135 -27.86 34.73 -23.85
N ALA A 136 -27.74 33.68 -24.64
CA ALA A 136 -28.22 33.65 -26.02
C ALA A 136 -29.74 33.83 -26.10
N LEU A 137 -30.52 33.13 -25.26
CA LEU A 137 -31.97 33.29 -25.23
C LEU A 137 -32.39 34.69 -24.75
N THR A 138 -31.68 35.28 -23.78
CA THR A 138 -31.94 36.66 -23.35
C THR A 138 -31.61 37.67 -24.45
N ASP A 139 -30.49 37.49 -25.16
CA ASP A 139 -30.06 38.37 -26.26
C ASP A 139 -30.99 38.25 -27.48
N LEU A 140 -31.58 37.07 -27.72
CA LEU A 140 -32.52 36.80 -28.82
C LEU A 140 -34.00 37.02 -28.44
N ALA A 141 -34.30 37.32 -27.18
CA ALA A 141 -35.66 37.56 -26.72
C ALA A 141 -36.15 38.95 -27.09
N ASP A 142 -36.40 39.12 -28.38
CA ASP A 142 -37.15 40.25 -28.91
C ASP A 142 -38.66 40.10 -28.66
N GLU A 143 -39.43 41.14 -29.02
CA GLU A 143 -40.89 41.19 -28.91
C GLU A 143 -41.59 40.01 -29.65
N THR A 144 -40.94 39.45 -30.67
CA THR A 144 -41.50 38.35 -31.48
C THR A 144 -41.37 37.01 -30.78
N LEU A 145 -40.29 36.78 -30.02
CA LEU A 145 -40.11 35.55 -29.23
C LEU A 145 -41.08 35.50 -28.05
N GLU A 146 -41.24 36.61 -27.32
CA GLU A 146 -42.20 36.70 -26.20
C GLU A 146 -43.62 36.38 -26.68
N SER A 147 -44.05 36.97 -27.80
CA SER A 147 -45.35 36.69 -28.42
C SER A 147 -45.53 35.20 -28.78
N ARG A 148 -44.47 34.50 -29.22
CA ARG A 148 -44.52 33.06 -29.52
C ARG A 148 -44.56 32.19 -28.26
N ILE A 149 -43.82 32.55 -27.22
CA ILE A 149 -43.87 31.88 -25.91
C ILE A 149 -45.30 31.96 -25.37
N ILE A 150 -45.94 33.12 -25.49
CA ILE A 150 -47.32 33.33 -25.06
C ILE A 150 -48.31 32.50 -25.86
N ALA A 151 -48.18 32.46 -27.18
CA ALA A 151 -49.03 31.62 -28.02
C ALA A 151 -48.94 30.13 -27.62
N ARG A 152 -47.74 29.65 -27.27
CA ARG A 152 -47.53 28.31 -26.73
C ARG A 152 -48.14 28.16 -25.33
N ALA A 153 -47.97 29.14 -24.44
CA ALA A 153 -48.55 29.13 -23.09
C ALA A 153 -50.07 29.00 -23.13
N VAL A 154 -50.74 29.74 -24.02
CA VAL A 154 -52.20 29.65 -24.23
C VAL A 154 -52.64 28.22 -24.58
N THR A 155 -51.87 27.49 -25.40
CA THR A 155 -52.21 26.09 -25.74
C THR A 155 -52.02 25.11 -24.58
N ARG A 156 -51.13 25.41 -23.63
CA ARG A 156 -50.85 24.58 -22.45
C ARG A 156 -51.66 24.97 -21.21
N LEU A 157 -52.32 26.13 -21.25
CA LEU A 157 -53.17 26.63 -20.18
C LEU A 157 -54.19 25.60 -19.65
N PRO A 158 -54.84 24.76 -20.49
CA PRO A 158 -55.76 23.73 -20.01
C PRO A 158 -55.08 22.64 -19.17
N GLU A 159 -53.81 22.30 -19.44
CA GLU A 159 -53.06 21.25 -18.73
C GLU A 159 -52.76 21.63 -17.28
N VAL A 160 -52.69 22.93 -17.00
CA VAL A 160 -52.43 23.49 -15.66
C VAL A 160 -53.67 24.10 -15.02
N ALA A 161 -54.84 23.99 -15.66
CA ALA A 161 -56.09 24.55 -15.17
C ALA A 161 -56.47 23.98 -13.79
N ASP A 162 -56.19 22.71 -13.54
CA ASP A 162 -56.37 22.04 -12.24
C ASP A 162 -55.41 22.57 -11.15
N ARG A 163 -54.36 23.33 -11.51
CA ARG A 163 -53.47 24.00 -10.53
C ARG A 163 -53.93 25.42 -10.23
N LEU A 164 -54.84 25.95 -11.04
CA LEU A 164 -55.44 27.27 -10.91
C LEU A 164 -56.75 27.22 -10.10
N HIS A 165 -56.78 26.45 -9.02
CA HIS A 165 -57.91 26.41 -8.10
C HIS A 165 -57.91 27.60 -7.13
N GLY A 166 -59.00 28.35 -7.13
CA GLY A 166 -59.30 29.40 -6.16
C GLY A 166 -60.49 30.24 -6.65
N GLU A 167 -61.25 30.84 -5.74
CA GLU A 167 -62.18 31.91 -6.09
C GLU A 167 -61.44 33.26 -6.11
N PRO A 168 -60.94 33.70 -7.27
CA PRO A 168 -60.90 35.13 -7.51
C PRO A 168 -61.46 35.48 -8.89
N LYS A 169 -62.29 36.52 -8.90
CA LYS A 169 -62.83 37.15 -10.13
C LYS A 169 -61.77 37.93 -10.93
N ARG A 170 -60.47 37.85 -10.57
CA ARG A 170 -59.40 38.67 -11.17
C ARG A 170 -58.14 37.84 -11.41
N ALA A 171 -57.65 37.88 -12.65
CA ALA A 171 -56.37 37.35 -13.07
C ALA A 171 -55.47 38.47 -13.56
N VAL A 172 -54.17 38.34 -13.35
CA VAL A 172 -53.17 39.28 -13.87
C VAL A 172 -52.20 38.52 -14.76
N ALA A 173 -52.10 38.94 -16.03
CA ALA A 173 -51.05 38.53 -16.94
C ALA A 173 -49.93 39.57 -16.90
N LEU A 174 -48.74 39.18 -16.45
CA LEU A 174 -47.56 40.01 -16.43
C LEU A 174 -46.62 39.59 -17.57
N THR A 175 -46.16 40.58 -18.35
CA THR A 175 -45.19 40.39 -19.45
C THR A 175 -44.08 41.44 -19.39
N ARG A 176 -42.98 41.21 -20.11
CA ARG A 176 -41.87 42.19 -20.17
C ARG A 176 -42.23 43.37 -21.05
N ASP A 177 -42.74 43.09 -22.25
CA ASP A 177 -43.13 44.10 -23.23
C ASP A 177 -44.68 44.17 -23.40
N PRO A 178 -45.22 45.31 -23.87
CA PRO A 178 -46.65 45.44 -24.12
C PRO A 178 -47.13 44.46 -25.20
N LEU A 179 -48.07 43.59 -24.82
CA LEU A 179 -48.62 42.62 -25.78
C LEU A 179 -49.46 43.25 -26.89
N PRO A 180 -49.34 42.77 -28.14
CA PRO A 180 -50.28 43.06 -29.22
C PRO A 180 -51.74 42.72 -28.84
N GLU A 181 -52.70 43.52 -29.32
CA GLU A 181 -54.12 43.36 -28.97
C GLU A 181 -54.73 42.03 -29.43
N ASP A 182 -54.24 41.44 -30.52
CA ASP A 182 -54.66 40.13 -31.00
C ASP A 182 -54.23 39.01 -30.03
N VAL A 183 -53.04 39.12 -29.45
CA VAL A 183 -52.54 38.17 -28.43
C VAL A 183 -53.31 38.36 -27.12
N ARG A 184 -53.58 39.61 -26.71
CA ARG A 184 -54.41 39.92 -25.53
C ARG A 184 -55.82 39.35 -25.65
N ALA A 185 -56.44 39.47 -26.83
CA ALA A 185 -57.77 38.91 -27.09
C ALA A 185 -57.76 37.39 -26.96
N ARG A 186 -56.79 36.70 -27.58
CA ARG A 186 -56.66 35.23 -27.48
C ARG A 186 -56.45 34.74 -26.05
N LEU A 187 -55.61 35.43 -25.27
CA LEU A 187 -55.40 35.10 -23.85
C LEU A 187 -56.68 35.26 -23.03
N ARG A 188 -57.44 36.33 -23.27
CA ARG A 188 -58.71 36.59 -22.60
C ARG A 188 -59.74 35.51 -22.93
N ASP A 189 -59.85 35.12 -24.20
CA ASP A 189 -60.78 34.10 -24.66
C ASP A 189 -60.43 32.71 -24.09
N ALA A 190 -59.15 32.34 -24.11
CA ALA A 190 -58.66 31.08 -23.55
C ALA A 190 -58.90 30.99 -22.03
N LEU A 191 -58.66 32.07 -21.28
CA LEU A 191 -58.91 32.10 -19.84
C LEU A 191 -60.41 32.09 -19.53
N SER A 192 -61.24 32.80 -20.30
CA SER A 192 -62.70 32.83 -20.13
C SER A 192 -63.34 31.45 -20.37
N ALA A 193 -62.82 30.69 -21.34
CA ALA A 193 -63.26 29.32 -21.60
C ALA A 193 -62.96 28.36 -20.44
N LEU A 194 -61.84 28.56 -19.73
CA LEU A 194 -61.44 27.71 -18.61
C LEU A 194 -62.07 28.15 -17.27
N ALA A 195 -62.19 29.45 -17.05
CA ALA A 195 -62.70 30.03 -15.81
C ALA A 195 -63.73 31.15 -16.12
N PRO A 196 -65.02 30.80 -16.29
CA PRO A 196 -66.07 31.76 -16.60
C PRO A 196 -66.20 32.83 -15.50
N GLY A 197 -66.14 34.11 -15.87
CA GLY A 197 -66.32 35.24 -14.93
C GLY A 197 -65.04 35.82 -14.34
N VAL A 198 -63.87 35.36 -14.76
CA VAL A 198 -62.57 35.97 -14.40
C VAL A 198 -62.29 37.19 -15.26
N VAL A 199 -61.94 38.31 -14.63
CA VAL A 199 -61.47 39.53 -15.31
C VAL A 199 -59.94 39.50 -15.42
N LEU A 200 -59.43 39.43 -16.65
CA LEU A 200 -57.99 39.47 -16.93
C LEU A 200 -57.49 40.91 -17.11
N SER A 201 -56.52 41.31 -16.29
CA SER A 201 -55.73 42.54 -16.49
C SER A 201 -54.33 42.21 -17.01
N PHE A 202 -53.77 43.13 -17.80
CA PHE A 202 -52.41 43.03 -18.33
C PHE A 202 -51.54 44.06 -17.63
N GLU A 203 -50.42 43.62 -17.08
CA GLU A 203 -49.39 44.46 -16.49
C GLU A 203 -48.06 44.21 -17.19
N THR A 204 -47.23 45.25 -17.27
CA THR A 204 -45.94 45.20 -17.99
C THR A 204 -44.84 45.62 -17.04
N ASP A 205 -43.80 44.80 -16.94
CA ASP A 205 -42.64 45.05 -16.08
C ASP A 205 -41.34 44.78 -16.86
N PRO A 206 -40.62 45.84 -17.30
CA PRO A 206 -39.38 45.69 -18.07
C PRO A 206 -38.26 44.93 -17.35
N GLY A 207 -38.34 44.78 -16.02
CA GLY A 207 -37.36 44.04 -15.22
C GLY A 207 -37.56 42.52 -15.21
N ARG A 208 -38.63 42.01 -15.84
CA ARG A 208 -38.95 40.58 -15.87
C ARG A 208 -38.28 39.82 -17.00
N SER A 209 -38.17 38.51 -16.81
CA SER A 209 -37.82 37.58 -17.88
C SER A 209 -38.91 37.59 -18.97
N PRO A 210 -38.54 37.64 -20.26
CA PRO A 210 -39.50 37.58 -21.36
C PRO A 210 -40.41 36.35 -21.27
N GLY A 211 -41.72 36.56 -21.44
CA GLY A 211 -42.73 35.50 -21.41
C GLY A 211 -44.02 35.92 -20.71
N LEU A 212 -44.75 34.96 -20.16
CA LEU A 212 -46.01 35.18 -19.48
C LEU A 212 -46.00 34.62 -18.06
N SER A 213 -46.21 35.50 -17.09
CA SER A 213 -46.59 35.13 -15.74
C SER A 213 -48.09 35.33 -15.56
N LEU A 214 -48.83 34.24 -15.34
CA LEU A 214 -50.26 34.31 -15.06
C LEU A 214 -50.51 34.07 -13.58
N LYS A 215 -51.07 35.08 -12.91
CA LYS A 215 -51.44 35.03 -11.50
C LYS A 215 -52.96 35.02 -11.32
N LEU A 216 -53.48 34.01 -10.64
CA LEU A 216 -54.88 33.86 -10.27
C LEU A 216 -55.00 33.63 -8.75
N GLY A 217 -55.26 34.68 -7.99
CA GLY A 217 -55.30 34.61 -6.52
C GLY A 217 -53.94 34.23 -5.92
N SER A 218 -53.90 33.07 -5.25
CA SER A 218 -52.68 32.46 -4.69
C SER A 218 -51.95 31.55 -5.66
N ALA A 219 -52.56 31.17 -6.79
CA ALA A 219 -51.93 30.37 -7.82
C ALA A 219 -51.19 31.26 -8.81
N GLN A 220 -49.98 30.86 -9.19
CA GLN A 220 -49.18 31.50 -10.22
C GLN A 220 -48.60 30.41 -11.12
N VAL A 221 -48.65 30.65 -12.42
CA VAL A 221 -47.98 29.81 -13.43
C VAL A 221 -47.15 30.72 -14.31
N ASP A 222 -45.90 30.36 -14.49
CA ASP A 222 -44.93 31.10 -15.28
C ASP A 222 -44.60 30.32 -16.54
N TRP A 223 -44.54 31.01 -17.67
CA TRP A 223 -43.99 30.52 -18.93
C TRP A 223 -43.03 31.59 -19.42
N THR A 224 -41.88 31.66 -18.76
CA THR A 224 -40.83 32.64 -19.04
C THR A 224 -39.56 31.93 -19.48
N ILE A 225 -38.64 32.66 -20.11
CA ILE A 225 -37.33 32.09 -20.48
C ILE A 225 -36.61 31.54 -19.24
N ASN A 226 -36.74 32.19 -18.08
CA ASN A 226 -36.17 31.69 -16.83
C ASN A 226 -36.77 30.35 -16.40
N ASP A 227 -38.10 30.21 -16.48
CA ASP A 227 -38.81 28.97 -16.14
C ASP A 227 -38.35 27.79 -17.03
N TYR A 228 -38.24 27.99 -18.35
CA TYR A 228 -37.68 26.98 -19.25
C TYR A 228 -36.20 26.65 -18.97
N LEU A 229 -35.41 27.62 -18.51
CA LEU A 229 -34.01 27.41 -18.14
C LEU A 229 -33.89 26.68 -16.80
N GLU A 230 -34.78 26.93 -15.85
CA GLU A 230 -34.87 26.22 -14.57
C GLU A 230 -35.29 24.75 -14.80
N ASP A 231 -36.26 24.50 -15.67
CA ASP A 231 -36.62 23.14 -16.11
C ASP A 231 -35.45 22.43 -16.80
N LEU A 232 -34.69 23.15 -17.65
CA LEU A 232 -33.51 22.60 -18.31
C LEU A 232 -32.40 22.29 -17.32
N GLU A 233 -32.16 23.17 -16.34
CA GLU A 233 -31.21 22.98 -15.25
C GLU A 233 -31.59 21.73 -14.43
N ALA A 234 -32.85 21.59 -14.03
CA ALA A 234 -33.35 20.42 -13.32
C ALA A 234 -33.17 19.11 -14.12
N MET A 235 -33.45 19.12 -15.43
CA MET A 235 -33.21 17.95 -16.29
C MET A 235 -31.72 17.61 -16.43
N LEU A 236 -30.86 18.63 -16.50
CA LEU A 236 -29.41 18.43 -16.55
C LEU A 236 -28.91 17.83 -15.23
N ASP A 237 -29.36 18.35 -14.09
CA ASP A 237 -29.02 17.83 -12.76
C ASP A 237 -29.46 16.36 -12.60
N GLU A 238 -30.70 16.02 -12.97
CA GLU A 238 -31.19 14.64 -12.91
C GLU A 238 -30.38 13.70 -13.81
N THR A 239 -30.00 14.16 -15.00
CA THR A 239 -29.15 13.40 -15.92
C THR A 239 -27.75 13.20 -15.34
N MET A 240 -27.19 14.24 -14.71
CA MET A 240 -25.88 14.23 -14.07
C MET A 240 -25.84 13.29 -12.86
N ASP A 241 -26.86 13.33 -12.01
CA ASP A 241 -27.02 12.43 -10.87
C ASP A 241 -27.19 10.97 -11.33
N GLY A 242 -27.96 10.75 -12.39
CA GLY A 242 -28.12 9.44 -13.01
C GLY A 242 -26.82 8.87 -13.59
N LEU A 243 -25.98 9.71 -14.18
CA LEU A 243 -24.66 9.33 -14.68
C LEU A 243 -23.68 9.03 -13.55
N ALA A 244 -23.70 9.83 -12.47
CA ALA A 244 -22.91 9.58 -11.26
C ALA A 244 -23.30 8.24 -10.61
N ALA A 245 -24.60 7.94 -10.52
CA ALA A 245 -25.10 6.69 -9.97
C ALA A 245 -24.74 5.44 -10.82
N ARG A 246 -24.68 5.57 -12.15
CA ARG A 246 -24.22 4.49 -13.04
C ARG A 246 -22.72 4.26 -12.95
N GLY A 247 -21.93 5.33 -12.93
CA GLY A 247 -20.48 5.25 -12.76
C GLY A 247 -20.05 4.61 -11.43
N ALA A 248 -20.88 4.72 -10.39
CA ALA A 248 -20.67 4.05 -9.11
C ALA A 248 -21.00 2.54 -9.15
N ARG A 249 -21.98 2.10 -9.96
CA ARG A 249 -22.35 0.68 -10.10
C ARG A 249 -21.40 -0.11 -10.97
N ASP A 250 -20.82 0.51 -12.00
CA ASP A 250 -19.82 -0.15 -12.86
C ASP A 250 -18.44 -0.29 -12.17
N ALA A 251 -18.34 0.15 -10.91
CA ALA A 251 -17.14 0.13 -10.09
C ALA A 251 -17.09 -0.98 -9.03
N GLU A 252 -18.25 -1.58 -8.70
CA GLU A 252 -18.38 -2.75 -7.82
C GLU A 252 -18.25 -4.07 -8.61
#